data_AF-A0A1V3QM40-F1
#
_entry.id   AF-A0A1V3QM40-F1
#
_cell.length_a   1.000
_cell.length_b   1.000
_cell.length_c   1.000
_cell.angle_alpha   90.00
_cell.angle_beta   90.00
_cell.angle_gamma   90.00
#
_symmetry.space_group_name_H-M   'P 1'
#
loop_
_entity.id
_entity.type
_entity.pdbx_description
1 polymer ?
#
loop_
_entity_poly.entity_id
_entity_poly.type
_entity_poly.pdbx_seq_one_letter_code
_entity_poly.pdbx_strand_id
1 'polypeptide(L)'
;MLKGLAITPPVIGRISIGRVIERNGKRLPEKDDQFTLTSQVQGRDGWLLHPLDEKLRKEGEGHKLRAIPVRLLFNDPALNLRADYSLFNRTTGRPVCVGNGETCRRTGKDGVASLPCPGPDACAFAKDACKAYARLNVVIGEGEEDALGSFVLRTTSYNTIRTLAARLEYFHAVSGGRLACLPLELKLRGKSTTMSYGTPIYYVDLVVRTGITLEQAITQARELDEQRSASGFDQAALDEAARKGFANGAFEDLVEDVSAVVEEFYPEAEAAPRPSGAREGASSLRGRLEARVASAGAC
;
A
#
# COMPACT_ATOMS: atom_id res chain seq x y z
N MET A 1 -15.27 -10.16 -24.38
CA MET A 1 -14.17 -10.06 -23.39
C MET A 1 -13.50 -11.43 -23.28
N LEU A 2 -12.15 -11.46 -23.19
CA LEU A 2 -11.43 -12.70 -22.90
C LEU A 2 -11.84 -13.19 -21.50
N LYS A 3 -12.36 -14.41 -21.40
CA LYS A 3 -12.72 -14.98 -20.09
C LYS A 3 -11.45 -15.14 -19.25
N GLY A 4 -11.49 -14.72 -17.99
CA GLY A 4 -10.36 -14.86 -17.06
C GLY A 4 -9.39 -13.68 -17.03
N LEU A 5 -9.60 -12.62 -17.84
CA LEU A 5 -8.78 -11.42 -17.82
C LEU A 5 -9.43 -10.33 -16.96
N ALA A 6 -8.88 -10.04 -15.78
CA ALA A 6 -9.33 -8.90 -15.00
C ALA A 6 -9.11 -7.60 -15.80
N ILE A 7 -10.14 -6.76 -15.89
CA ILE A 7 -9.99 -5.40 -16.41
C ILE A 7 -9.89 -4.49 -15.20
N THR A 8 -8.68 -3.99 -14.97
CA THR A 8 -8.37 -3.01 -13.92
C THR A 8 -8.26 -1.61 -14.52
N PRO A 9 -8.39 -0.54 -13.72
CA PRO A 9 -8.06 0.80 -14.15
C PRO A 9 -6.68 0.84 -14.83
N PRO A 10 -6.52 1.57 -15.95
CA PRO A 10 -5.21 1.78 -16.56
C PRO A 10 -4.28 2.43 -15.55
N VAL A 11 -3.29 1.68 -15.10
CA VAL A 11 -2.23 2.23 -14.25
C VAL A 11 -1.29 2.99 -15.18
N ILE A 12 -0.89 4.20 -14.81
CA ILE A 12 0.10 5.03 -15.53
C ILE A 12 1.34 5.32 -14.66
N GLY A 13 1.20 5.15 -13.35
CA GLY A 13 2.29 5.29 -12.40
C GLY A 13 1.98 4.65 -11.05
N ARG A 14 2.93 4.77 -10.13
CA ARG A 14 2.89 4.13 -8.82
C ARG A 14 3.13 5.16 -7.74
N ILE A 15 2.52 4.92 -6.58
CA ILE A 15 2.79 5.66 -5.35
C ILE A 15 3.43 4.67 -4.39
N SER A 16 4.61 5.00 -3.88
CA SER A 16 5.29 4.23 -2.83
C SER A 16 5.61 5.11 -1.63
N ILE A 17 5.82 4.46 -0.48
CA ILE A 17 6.27 5.09 0.77
C ILE A 17 7.44 4.28 1.25
N GLY A 18 8.59 4.91 1.38
CA GLY A 18 9.82 4.17 1.57
C GLY A 18 10.65 4.03 0.31
N ARG A 19 11.90 3.66 0.54
CA ARG A 19 12.86 3.28 -0.50
C ARG A 19 13.50 1.96 -0.11
N VAL A 20 13.96 1.22 -1.11
CA VAL A 20 14.80 0.05 -0.85
C VAL A 20 16.24 0.54 -0.71
N ILE A 21 16.86 0.28 0.43
CA ILE A 21 18.27 0.57 0.66
C ILE A 21 19.09 -0.70 0.62
N GLU A 22 20.32 -0.61 0.14
CA GLU A 22 21.28 -1.71 0.25
C GLU A 22 22.12 -1.52 1.51
N ARG A 23 22.04 -2.45 2.45
CA ARG A 23 22.91 -2.52 3.63
C ARG A 23 23.58 -3.89 3.67
N ASN A 24 24.92 -3.92 3.68
CA ASN A 24 25.72 -5.15 3.72
C ASN A 24 25.43 -6.13 2.56
N GLY A 25 25.27 -5.61 1.33
CA GLY A 25 24.95 -6.42 0.15
C GLY A 25 23.52 -6.99 0.15
N LYS A 26 22.64 -6.47 1.02
CA LYS A 26 21.24 -6.88 1.12
C LYS A 26 20.32 -5.69 0.88
N ARG A 27 19.32 -5.86 0.02
CA ARG A 27 18.26 -4.88 -0.26
C ARG A 27 17.18 -4.99 0.81
N LEU A 28 17.00 -3.93 1.61
CA LEU A 28 16.05 -3.85 2.72
C LEU A 28 15.08 -2.70 2.49
N PRO A 29 13.77 -2.88 2.74
CA PRO A 29 12.82 -1.78 2.72
C PRO A 29 13.10 -0.83 3.90
N GLU A 30 13.44 0.42 3.60
CA GLU A 30 13.53 1.52 4.56
C GLU A 30 12.23 2.31 4.51
N LYS A 31 11.52 2.37 5.64
CA LYS A 31 10.33 3.20 5.78
C LYS A 31 10.78 4.67 5.73
N ASP A 32 10.33 5.38 4.71
CA ASP A 32 10.63 6.79 4.49
C ASP A 32 9.43 7.64 4.95
N ASP A 33 9.68 8.92 5.26
CA ASP A 33 8.68 9.87 5.76
C ASP A 33 8.08 10.74 4.65
N GLN A 34 8.08 10.21 3.43
CA GLN A 34 7.61 10.84 2.20
C GLN A 34 7.12 9.80 1.19
N PHE A 35 6.27 10.25 0.28
CA PHE A 35 5.87 9.53 -0.92
C PHE A 35 6.94 9.63 -2.01
N THR A 36 6.89 8.69 -2.95
CA THR A 36 7.60 8.73 -4.22
C THR A 36 6.64 8.33 -5.33
N LEU A 37 6.62 9.10 -6.43
CA LEU A 37 5.87 8.78 -7.64
C LEU A 37 6.81 8.23 -8.72
N THR A 38 6.49 7.05 -9.24
CA THR A 38 7.25 6.44 -10.32
C THR A 38 6.36 6.10 -11.50
N SER A 39 6.96 6.06 -12.68
CA SER A 39 6.33 5.51 -13.88
C SER A 39 6.24 3.98 -13.80
N GLN A 40 5.67 3.35 -14.82
CA GLN A 40 5.68 1.90 -14.98
C GLN A 40 6.94 1.36 -15.67
N VAL A 41 7.97 2.19 -15.87
CA VAL A 41 9.23 1.78 -16.48
C VAL A 41 10.22 1.44 -15.38
N GLN A 42 10.68 0.18 -15.36
CA GLN A 42 11.76 -0.27 -14.49
C GLN A 42 13.09 -0.29 -15.26
N GLY A 43 14.04 0.53 -14.82
CA GLY A 43 15.42 0.54 -15.29
C GLY A 43 16.34 -0.34 -14.43
N ARG A 44 17.64 -0.27 -14.71
CA ARG A 44 18.67 -1.01 -13.94
C ARG A 44 18.72 -0.58 -12.47
N ASP A 45 18.52 0.71 -12.21
CA ASP A 45 18.62 1.32 -10.88
C ASP A 45 17.27 1.39 -10.14
N GLY A 46 16.23 0.75 -10.68
CA GLY A 46 14.88 0.73 -10.11
C GLY A 46 13.84 1.42 -10.98
N TRP A 47 12.73 1.79 -10.37
CA TRP A 47 11.61 2.45 -11.05
C TRP A 47 11.98 3.89 -11.43
N LEU A 48 11.74 4.27 -12.69
CA LEU A 48 11.98 5.64 -13.16
C LEU A 48 10.95 6.59 -12.52
N LEU A 49 11.41 7.71 -11.97
CA LEU A 49 10.55 8.73 -11.37
C LEU A 49 9.54 9.27 -12.39
N HIS A 50 8.30 9.48 -11.94
CA HIS A 50 7.28 10.14 -12.74
C HIS A 50 7.53 11.66 -12.75
N PRO A 51 7.30 12.39 -13.86
CA PRO A 51 7.46 13.86 -13.88
C PRO A 51 6.69 14.61 -12.79
N LEU A 52 5.54 14.06 -12.39
CA LEU A 52 4.74 14.59 -11.27
C LEU A 52 5.44 14.52 -9.91
N ASP A 53 6.40 13.60 -9.70
CA ASP A 53 7.16 13.51 -8.44
C ASP A 53 7.92 14.82 -8.19
N GLU A 54 8.68 15.27 -9.19
CA GLU A 54 9.47 16.50 -9.09
C GLU A 54 8.56 17.72 -8.98
N LYS A 55 7.47 17.77 -9.76
CA LYS A 55 6.50 18.87 -9.73
C LYS A 55 5.91 19.05 -8.32
N LEU A 56 5.36 17.98 -7.73
CA LEU A 56 4.72 18.06 -6.42
C LEU A 56 5.72 18.32 -5.29
N ARG A 57 6.97 17.87 -5.42
CA ARG A 57 8.04 18.20 -4.45
C ARG A 57 8.44 19.67 -4.46
N LYS A 58 8.36 20.35 -5.61
CA LYS A 58 8.62 21.79 -5.71
C LYS A 58 7.50 22.62 -5.06
N GLU A 59 6.28 22.11 -5.09
CA GLU A 59 5.12 22.73 -4.44
C GLU A 59 5.09 22.49 -2.92
N GLY A 60 5.70 21.40 -2.45
CA GLY A 60 5.76 21.04 -1.03
C GLY A 60 6.89 21.72 -0.24
N GLU A 61 6.64 22.00 1.04
CA GLU A 61 7.65 22.54 1.95
C GLU A 61 8.83 21.57 2.14
N GLY A 62 10.06 22.08 1.99
CA GLY A 62 11.28 21.31 2.25
C GLY A 62 11.55 20.16 1.27
N HIS A 63 10.95 20.18 0.08
CA HIS A 63 11.11 19.17 -0.98
C HIS A 63 10.70 17.73 -0.60
N LYS A 64 9.99 17.56 0.52
CA LYS A 64 9.44 16.28 0.96
C LYS A 64 7.98 16.15 0.54
N LEU A 65 7.69 15.13 -0.27
CA LEU A 65 6.32 14.87 -0.69
C LEU A 65 5.54 14.14 0.41
N ARG A 66 4.80 14.88 1.23
CA ARG A 66 4.00 14.32 2.35
C ARG A 66 2.49 14.34 2.14
N ALA A 67 2.04 15.06 1.12
CA ALA A 67 0.67 15.08 0.67
C ALA A 67 0.62 15.01 -0.85
N ILE A 68 -0.33 14.26 -1.41
CA ILE A 68 -0.58 14.19 -2.84
C ILE A 68 -2.04 14.53 -3.08
N PRO A 69 -2.37 15.59 -3.83
CA PRO A 69 -3.76 15.87 -4.20
C PRO A 69 -4.26 14.74 -5.10
N VAL A 70 -5.43 14.19 -4.78
CA VAL A 70 -6.00 13.05 -5.52
C VAL A 70 -7.51 13.19 -5.73
N ARG A 71 -7.99 12.50 -6.75
CA ARG A 71 -9.39 12.12 -6.94
C ARG A 71 -9.51 10.60 -7.08
N LEU A 72 -10.73 10.13 -6.97
CA LEU A 72 -11.08 8.71 -7.15
C LEU A 72 -11.77 8.53 -8.48
N LEU A 73 -11.59 7.35 -9.10
CA LEU A 73 -12.23 7.06 -10.38
C LEU A 73 -13.70 6.66 -10.21
N PHE A 74 -14.01 6.00 -9.10
CA PHE A 74 -15.31 5.38 -8.88
C PHE A 74 -16.02 5.97 -7.66
N ASN A 75 -17.35 5.94 -7.67
CA ASN A 75 -18.13 6.30 -6.49
C ASN A 75 -18.15 5.17 -5.46
N ASP A 76 -18.10 3.92 -5.89
CA ASP A 76 -18.02 2.74 -5.03
C ASP A 76 -16.62 2.62 -4.35
N PRO A 77 -16.54 2.66 -3.01
CA PRO A 77 -15.29 2.49 -2.26
C PRO A 77 -14.49 1.24 -2.64
N ALA A 78 -15.16 0.11 -2.87
CA ALA A 78 -14.54 -1.18 -3.11
C ALA A 78 -13.88 -1.28 -4.50
N LEU A 79 -14.30 -0.44 -5.46
CA LEU A 79 -13.65 -0.36 -6.77
C LEU A 79 -12.32 0.40 -6.71
N ASN A 80 -12.21 1.37 -5.79
CA ASN A 80 -11.02 2.19 -5.62
C ASN A 80 -9.95 1.51 -4.75
N LEU A 81 -10.34 0.98 -3.58
CA LEU A 81 -9.47 0.25 -2.66
C LEU A 81 -9.87 -1.21 -2.59
N ARG A 82 -9.06 -2.07 -3.23
CA ARG A 82 -9.28 -3.51 -3.20
C ARG A 82 -8.33 -4.10 -2.19
N ALA A 83 -8.89 -4.60 -1.08
CA ALA A 83 -8.17 -5.19 0.02
C ALA A 83 -8.54 -6.68 0.16
N ASP A 84 -7.53 -7.53 0.16
CA ASP A 84 -7.67 -8.98 0.22
C ASP A 84 -6.56 -9.62 1.07
N TYR A 85 -6.76 -10.87 1.46
CA TYR A 85 -5.72 -11.71 2.03
C TYR A 85 -5.01 -12.44 0.90
N SER A 86 -3.76 -12.05 0.65
CA SER A 86 -2.95 -12.54 -0.45
C SER A 86 -1.81 -13.45 0.03
N LEU A 87 -1.50 -14.45 -0.77
CA LEU A 87 -0.30 -15.26 -0.69
C LEU A 87 0.36 -15.31 -2.07
N PHE A 88 1.62 -14.90 -2.14
CA PHE A 88 2.40 -14.87 -3.38
C PHE A 88 3.45 -15.99 -3.41
N ASN A 89 3.73 -16.52 -4.60
CA ASN A 89 4.85 -17.44 -4.78
C ASN A 89 6.17 -16.67 -4.65
N ARG A 90 7.09 -17.12 -3.78
CA ARG A 90 8.36 -16.43 -3.53
C ARG A 90 9.28 -16.35 -4.75
N THR A 91 9.19 -17.31 -5.66
CA THR A 91 10.05 -17.39 -6.85
C THR A 91 9.47 -16.62 -8.01
N THR A 92 8.16 -16.71 -8.23
CA THR A 92 7.51 -16.14 -9.42
C THR A 92 6.74 -14.86 -9.15
N GLY A 93 6.57 -14.47 -7.88
CA GLY A 93 5.72 -13.35 -7.41
C GLY A 93 4.28 -13.40 -7.87
N ARG A 94 3.82 -14.54 -8.40
CA ARG A 94 2.42 -14.72 -8.82
C ARG A 94 1.54 -15.05 -7.61
N PRO A 95 0.29 -14.58 -7.59
CA PRO A 95 -0.65 -14.94 -6.54
C PRO A 95 -0.93 -16.45 -6.59
N VAL A 96 -0.77 -17.09 -5.43
CA VAL A 96 -1.08 -18.50 -5.20
C VAL A 96 -2.45 -18.64 -4.56
N CYS A 97 -2.81 -17.69 -3.70
CA CYS A 97 -4.10 -17.66 -3.03
C CYS A 97 -4.50 -16.21 -2.75
N VAL A 98 -5.74 -15.86 -3.08
CA VAL A 98 -6.36 -14.57 -2.77
C VAL A 98 -7.70 -14.83 -2.11
N GLY A 99 -7.95 -14.31 -0.91
CA GLY A 99 -9.17 -14.55 -0.16
C GLY A 99 -9.65 -13.36 0.64
N ASN A 100 -10.82 -13.48 1.24
CA ASN A 100 -11.47 -12.41 2.00
C ASN A 100 -11.72 -12.78 3.48
N GLY A 101 -11.19 -13.91 3.95
CA GLY A 101 -11.43 -14.41 5.31
C GLY A 101 -12.70 -15.25 5.45
N GLU A 102 -13.40 -15.50 4.34
CA GLU A 102 -14.52 -16.46 4.25
C GLU A 102 -14.29 -17.46 3.12
N THR A 103 -13.91 -16.96 1.94
CA THR A 103 -13.58 -17.75 0.75
C THR A 103 -12.26 -17.28 0.14
N CYS A 104 -11.62 -18.15 -0.64
CA CYS A 104 -10.42 -17.83 -1.39
C CYS A 104 -10.43 -18.48 -2.77
N ARG A 105 -9.77 -17.81 -3.73
CA ARG A 105 -9.35 -18.37 -5.01
C ARG A 105 -7.91 -18.83 -4.88
N ARG A 106 -7.67 -20.12 -5.09
CA ARG A 106 -6.36 -20.75 -4.93
C ARG A 106 -5.92 -21.44 -6.20
N THR A 107 -4.68 -21.19 -6.60
CA THR A 107 -4.03 -21.87 -7.72
C THR A 107 -3.61 -23.28 -7.28
N GLY A 108 -4.22 -24.29 -7.88
CA GLY A 108 -3.88 -25.71 -7.74
C GLY A 108 -3.26 -26.28 -9.02
N LYS A 109 -3.05 -27.59 -9.05
CA LYS A 109 -2.51 -28.30 -10.22
C LYS A 109 -3.46 -28.27 -11.42
N ASP A 110 -4.77 -28.29 -11.17
CA ASP A 110 -5.83 -28.36 -12.19
C ASP A 110 -6.45 -26.98 -12.51
N GLY A 111 -5.80 -25.90 -12.08
CA GLY A 111 -6.27 -24.53 -12.27
C GLY A 111 -6.69 -23.85 -10.96
N VAL A 112 -7.51 -22.81 -11.07
CA VAL A 112 -7.95 -22.01 -9.92
C VAL A 112 -9.22 -22.59 -9.32
N ALA A 113 -9.19 -22.92 -8.03
CA ALA A 113 -10.34 -23.42 -7.28
C ALA A 113 -10.83 -22.40 -6.25
N SER A 114 -12.14 -22.38 -6.00
CA SER A 114 -12.74 -21.65 -4.88
C SER A 114 -12.82 -22.56 -3.66
N LEU A 115 -12.30 -22.09 -2.52
CA LEU A 115 -12.18 -22.87 -1.28
C LEU A 115 -12.54 -21.99 -0.07
N PRO A 116 -12.94 -22.57 1.08
CA PRO A 116 -13.07 -21.83 2.33
C PRO A 116 -11.74 -21.16 2.74
N CYS A 117 -11.82 -19.94 3.27
CA CYS A 117 -10.67 -19.18 3.76
C CYS A 117 -10.88 -18.88 5.25
N PRO A 118 -10.15 -19.51 6.18
CA PRO A 118 -10.31 -19.23 7.61
C PRO A 118 -9.60 -17.94 8.05
N GLY A 119 -9.11 -17.11 7.11
CA GLY A 119 -8.27 -15.95 7.39
C GLY A 119 -6.80 -16.30 7.66
N PRO A 120 -5.91 -15.30 7.73
CA PRO A 120 -4.46 -15.51 7.79
C PRO A 120 -4.01 -16.27 9.05
N ASP A 121 -4.61 -15.98 10.21
CA ASP A 121 -4.20 -16.55 11.51
C ASP A 121 -4.48 -18.05 11.65
N ALA A 122 -5.46 -18.57 10.90
CA ALA A 122 -5.87 -19.97 10.95
C ALA A 122 -5.59 -20.73 9.63
N CYS A 123 -4.92 -20.09 8.66
CA CYS A 123 -4.68 -20.68 7.35
C CYS A 123 -3.49 -21.65 7.34
N ALA A 124 -3.78 -22.95 7.50
CA ALA A 124 -2.77 -24.01 7.41
C ALA A 124 -2.04 -24.07 6.05
N PHE A 125 -2.67 -23.59 4.96
CA PHE A 125 -2.06 -23.57 3.63
C PHE A 125 -0.91 -22.56 3.53
N ALA A 126 -1.08 -21.37 4.12
CA ALA A 126 -0.16 -20.27 3.94
C ALA A 126 1.03 -20.30 4.90
N LYS A 127 0.96 -21.04 6.02
CA LYS A 127 2.04 -21.13 7.03
C LYS A 127 2.58 -19.73 7.40
N ASP A 128 1.68 -18.83 7.81
CA ASP A 128 1.94 -17.44 8.21
C ASP A 128 2.43 -16.49 7.09
N ALA A 129 2.49 -16.93 5.84
CA ALA A 129 2.87 -16.10 4.71
C ALA A 129 1.69 -15.31 4.09
N CYS A 130 0.46 -15.57 4.52
CA CYS A 130 -0.72 -14.85 4.04
C CYS A 130 -0.83 -13.50 4.74
N LYS A 131 -0.92 -12.42 3.98
CA LYS A 131 -0.97 -11.05 4.52
C LYS A 131 -2.16 -10.29 3.94
N ALA A 132 -2.69 -9.36 4.71
CA ALA A 132 -3.58 -8.33 4.18
C ALA A 132 -2.80 -7.49 3.15
N TYR A 133 -3.42 -7.27 2.00
CA TYR A 133 -2.83 -6.56 0.88
C TYR A 133 -3.88 -5.69 0.24
N ALA A 134 -3.55 -4.42 0.01
CA ALA A 134 -4.45 -3.51 -0.65
C ALA A 134 -3.83 -2.82 -1.86
N ARG A 135 -4.66 -2.62 -2.87
CA ARG A 135 -4.39 -1.86 -4.08
C ARG A 135 -5.36 -0.68 -4.12
N LEU A 136 -4.86 0.52 -3.86
CA LEU A 136 -5.63 1.76 -4.02
C LEU A 136 -5.29 2.36 -5.39
N ASN A 137 -6.31 2.67 -6.20
CA ASN A 137 -6.14 3.40 -7.46
C ASN A 137 -6.71 4.80 -7.29
N VAL A 138 -5.92 5.81 -7.68
CA VAL A 138 -6.27 7.23 -7.57
C VAL A 138 -5.87 7.97 -8.83
N VAL A 139 -6.56 9.06 -9.14
CA VAL A 139 -6.08 10.06 -10.12
C VAL A 139 -5.32 11.12 -9.34
N ILE A 140 -4.11 11.49 -9.75
CA ILE A 140 -3.36 12.56 -9.10
C ILE A 140 -3.78 13.91 -9.71
N GLY A 141 -4.03 14.90 -8.85
CA GLY A 141 -4.53 16.21 -9.26
C GLY A 141 -5.98 16.17 -9.76
N GLU A 142 -6.26 16.90 -10.84
CA GLU A 142 -7.60 16.98 -11.46
C GLU A 142 -7.76 16.08 -12.70
N GLY A 143 -6.72 15.31 -13.08
CA GLY A 143 -6.77 14.41 -14.25
C GLY A 143 -6.68 15.14 -15.60
N GLU A 144 -5.99 16.29 -15.65
CA GLU A 144 -5.90 17.15 -16.86
C GLU A 144 -5.23 16.45 -18.06
N GLU A 145 -4.25 15.57 -17.82
CA GLU A 145 -3.55 14.82 -18.88
C GLU A 145 -4.29 13.53 -19.25
N ASP A 146 -4.77 12.79 -18.25
CA ASP A 146 -5.51 11.55 -18.42
C ASP A 146 -6.51 11.38 -17.26
N ALA A 147 -7.80 11.56 -17.55
CA ALA A 147 -8.87 11.48 -16.57
C ALA A 147 -9.20 10.03 -16.14
N LEU A 148 -8.77 9.03 -16.90
CA LEU A 148 -9.01 7.61 -16.63
C LEU A 148 -7.71 6.85 -16.29
N GLY A 149 -6.57 7.50 -16.44
CA GLY A 149 -5.27 7.04 -15.97
C GLY A 149 -5.17 7.13 -14.45
N SER A 150 -4.65 6.07 -13.85
CA SER A 150 -4.56 5.94 -12.39
C SER A 150 -3.14 5.70 -11.90
N PHE A 151 -2.88 6.18 -10.69
CA PHE A 151 -1.73 5.81 -9.90
C PHE A 151 -2.14 4.75 -8.89
N VAL A 152 -1.32 3.72 -8.77
CA VAL A 152 -1.57 2.63 -7.82
C VAL A 152 -0.66 2.72 -6.60
N LEU A 153 -1.28 2.74 -5.41
CA LEU A 153 -0.62 2.53 -4.13
C LEU A 153 -0.87 1.08 -3.68
N ARG A 154 0.21 0.31 -3.56
CA ARG A 154 0.20 -1.05 -3.01
C ARG A 154 0.70 -1.02 -1.58
N THR A 155 0.05 -1.77 -0.70
CA THR A 155 0.49 -1.82 0.69
C THR A 155 0.04 -3.09 1.42
N THR A 156 0.91 -3.63 2.27
CA THR A 156 0.56 -4.61 3.30
C THR A 156 0.41 -4.00 4.69
N SER A 157 0.43 -2.66 4.81
CA SER A 157 0.34 -1.96 6.10
C SER A 157 -1.09 -1.96 6.63
N TYR A 158 -1.35 -2.74 7.69
CA TYR A 158 -2.68 -2.79 8.32
C TYR A 158 -3.22 -1.41 8.73
N ASN A 159 -2.36 -0.51 9.22
CA ASN A 159 -2.76 0.85 9.57
C ASN A 159 -3.20 1.67 8.35
N THR A 160 -2.51 1.52 7.23
CA THR A 160 -2.90 2.16 5.97
C THR A 160 -4.21 1.58 5.46
N ILE A 161 -4.31 0.24 5.33
CA ILE A 161 -5.49 -0.44 4.80
C ILE A 161 -6.75 -0.06 5.59
N ARG A 162 -6.71 -0.20 6.92
CA ARG A 162 -7.85 0.12 7.79
C ARG A 162 -8.26 1.59 7.69
N THR A 163 -7.28 2.49 7.65
CA THR A 163 -7.56 3.94 7.59
C THR A 163 -8.20 4.30 6.25
N LEU A 164 -7.61 3.86 5.13
CA LEU A 164 -8.13 4.13 3.80
C LEU A 164 -9.54 3.55 3.62
N ALA A 165 -9.77 2.30 4.03
CA ALA A 165 -11.09 1.68 3.94
C ALA A 165 -12.15 2.49 4.69
N ALA A 166 -11.89 2.85 5.95
CA ALA A 166 -12.82 3.66 6.73
C ALA A 166 -13.06 5.05 6.11
N ARG A 167 -12.00 5.71 5.62
CA ARG A 167 -12.11 7.03 5.00
C ARG A 167 -12.94 6.99 3.73
N LEU A 168 -12.75 5.99 2.87
CA LEU A 168 -13.51 5.85 1.63
C LEU A 168 -15.00 5.63 1.91
N GLU A 169 -15.33 4.73 2.83
CA GLU A 169 -16.72 4.49 3.25
C GLU A 169 -17.37 5.75 3.83
N TYR A 170 -16.65 6.46 4.72
CA TYR A 170 -17.18 7.67 5.34
C TYR A 170 -17.36 8.79 4.33
N PHE A 171 -16.40 9.00 3.44
CA PHE A 171 -16.50 10.01 2.39
C PHE A 171 -17.59 9.69 1.37
N HIS A 172 -17.79 8.42 1.03
CA HIS A 172 -18.93 7.98 0.22
C HIS A 172 -20.25 8.34 0.90
N ALA A 173 -20.40 8.02 2.19
CA ALA A 173 -21.62 8.28 2.95
C ALA A 173 -21.92 9.79 3.08
N VAL A 174 -20.95 10.60 3.52
CA VAL A 174 -21.19 12.03 3.79
C VAL A 174 -21.33 12.88 2.51
N SER A 175 -20.79 12.43 1.37
CA SER A 175 -20.95 13.11 0.07
C SER A 175 -22.26 12.76 -0.64
N GLY A 176 -23.04 11.82 -0.10
CA GLY A 176 -24.24 11.29 -0.76
C GLY A 176 -23.89 10.47 -2.01
N GLY A 177 -22.82 9.68 -1.94
CA GLY A 177 -22.40 8.80 -3.02
C GLY A 177 -21.56 9.45 -4.12
N ARG A 178 -21.01 10.66 -3.90
CA ARG A 178 -20.20 11.42 -4.88
C ARG A 178 -18.71 11.32 -4.65
N LEU A 179 -18.25 10.14 -4.24
CA LEU A 179 -16.87 9.91 -3.82
C LEU A 179 -15.85 10.28 -4.93
N ALA A 180 -16.14 10.01 -6.21
CA ALA A 180 -15.28 10.36 -7.34
C ALA A 180 -15.14 11.88 -7.56
N CYS A 181 -16.10 12.67 -7.07
CA CYS A 181 -16.13 14.12 -7.22
C CYS A 181 -15.51 14.87 -6.04
N LEU A 182 -15.14 14.18 -4.95
CA LEU A 182 -14.53 14.82 -3.79
C LEU A 182 -13.09 15.28 -4.07
N PRO A 183 -12.71 16.51 -3.68
CA PRO A 183 -11.33 16.98 -3.71
C PRO A 183 -10.55 16.44 -2.50
N LEU A 184 -9.80 15.36 -2.70
CA LEU A 184 -9.09 14.66 -1.64
C LEU A 184 -7.57 14.85 -1.74
N GLU A 185 -6.85 14.44 -0.70
CA GLU A 185 -5.41 14.29 -0.68
C GLU A 185 -5.01 13.02 0.10
N LEU A 186 -4.02 12.29 -0.42
CA LEU A 186 -3.31 11.28 0.36
C LEU A 186 -2.31 11.98 1.25
N LYS A 187 -2.32 11.67 2.55
CA LYS A 187 -1.46 12.34 3.54
C LYS A 187 -0.71 11.32 4.37
N LEU A 188 0.60 11.51 4.53
CA LEU A 188 1.38 10.71 5.45
C LEU A 188 1.15 11.15 6.89
N ARG A 189 0.84 10.17 7.74
CA ARG A 189 0.65 10.36 9.18
C ARG A 189 1.68 9.53 9.94
N GLY A 190 2.34 10.16 10.91
CA GLY A 190 3.21 9.47 11.86
C GLY A 190 2.41 8.94 13.05
N LYS A 191 2.76 7.74 13.53
CA LYS A 191 2.26 7.17 14.79
C LYS A 191 3.41 6.40 15.46
N SER A 192 3.38 6.29 16.78
CA SER A 192 4.18 5.30 17.52
C SER A 192 3.25 4.25 18.12
N THR A 193 3.68 2.99 18.11
CA THR A 193 2.91 1.86 18.66
C THR A 193 3.77 1.07 19.62
N THR A 194 3.16 0.32 20.54
CA THR A 194 3.88 -0.61 21.42
C THR A 194 4.72 -1.60 20.63
N MET A 195 4.18 -2.09 19.50
CA MET A 195 4.86 -3.00 18.57
C MET A 195 6.01 -2.37 17.79
N SER A 196 6.12 -1.03 17.76
CA SER A 196 7.23 -0.33 17.12
C SER A 196 8.33 0.09 18.11
N TYR A 197 8.24 -0.32 19.38
CA TYR A 197 9.22 0.02 20.42
C TYR A 197 9.53 1.54 20.50
N GLY A 198 8.52 2.37 20.22
CA GLY A 198 8.67 3.83 20.20
C GLY A 198 9.19 4.42 18.89
N THR A 199 9.65 3.62 17.93
CA THR A 199 10.05 4.11 16.59
C THR A 199 8.83 4.64 15.83
N PRO A 200 8.92 5.83 15.21
CA PRO A 200 7.85 6.37 14.38
C PRO A 200 7.55 5.44 13.20
N ILE A 201 6.27 5.13 13.00
CA ILE A 201 5.74 4.46 11.81
C ILE A 201 4.87 5.42 11.02
N TYR A 202 4.99 5.38 9.69
CA TYR A 202 4.16 6.17 8.80
C TYR A 202 3.08 5.30 8.15
N TYR A 203 1.90 5.87 7.99
CA TYR A 203 0.78 5.26 7.26
C TYR A 203 0.09 6.33 6.39
N VAL A 204 -0.68 5.88 5.41
CA VAL A 204 -1.44 6.78 4.53
C VAL A 204 -2.83 6.98 5.10
N ASP A 205 -3.21 8.24 5.19
CA ASP A 205 -4.57 8.69 5.45
C ASP A 205 -5.12 9.35 4.17
N LEU A 206 -6.44 9.34 4.03
CA LEU A 206 -7.16 10.03 2.97
C LEU A 206 -7.98 11.12 3.63
N VAL A 207 -7.76 12.37 3.23
CA VAL A 207 -8.43 13.54 3.81
C VAL A 207 -8.92 14.47 2.72
N VAL A 208 -9.78 15.42 3.06
CA VAL A 208 -10.10 16.53 2.14
C VAL A 208 -8.87 17.40 1.92
N ARG A 209 -8.78 18.04 0.76
CA ARG A 209 -7.65 18.90 0.40
C ARG A 209 -7.37 19.94 1.49
N THR A 210 -6.10 20.22 1.74
CA THR A 210 -5.68 21.22 2.72
C THR A 210 -6.25 22.60 2.34
N GLY A 211 -6.78 23.31 3.34
CA GLY A 211 -7.34 24.66 3.16
C GLY A 211 -8.85 24.72 2.94
N ILE A 212 -9.55 23.59 2.87
CA ILE A 212 -11.02 23.54 2.78
C ILE A 212 -11.64 22.69 3.90
N THR A 213 -12.87 23.02 4.28
CA THR A 213 -13.65 22.19 5.21
C THR A 213 -14.31 21.02 4.49
N LEU A 214 -14.81 20.05 5.26
CA LEU A 214 -15.56 18.93 4.69
C LEU A 214 -16.82 19.39 3.96
N GLU A 215 -17.55 20.34 4.53
CA GLU A 215 -18.76 20.90 3.94
C GLU A 215 -18.46 21.61 2.62
N GLN A 216 -17.36 22.36 2.55
CA GLN A 216 -16.89 22.98 1.31
C GLN A 216 -16.52 21.92 0.26
N ALA A 217 -15.82 20.85 0.65
CA ALA A 217 -15.49 19.74 -0.24
C ALA A 217 -16.75 19.04 -0.78
N ILE A 218 -17.78 18.86 0.06
CA ILE A 218 -19.07 18.29 -0.36
C ILE A 218 -19.78 19.21 -1.34
N THR A 219 -19.80 20.53 -1.10
CA THR A 219 -20.39 21.50 -2.04
C THR A 219 -19.68 21.45 -3.40
N GLN A 220 -18.34 21.47 -3.42
CA GLN A 220 -17.56 21.35 -4.65
C GLN A 220 -17.82 20.02 -5.38
N ALA A 221 -17.97 18.92 -4.64
CA ALA A 221 -18.28 17.62 -5.23
C ALA A 221 -19.67 17.59 -5.87
N ARG A 222 -20.66 18.29 -5.29
CA ARG A 222 -21.99 18.44 -5.89
C ARG A 222 -21.96 19.26 -7.17
N GLU A 223 -21.26 20.39 -7.16
CA GLU A 223 -21.12 21.26 -8.34
C GLU A 223 -20.44 20.51 -9.49
N LEU A 224 -19.38 19.74 -9.20
CA LEU A 224 -18.69 18.94 -10.20
C LEU A 224 -19.54 17.79 -10.73
N ASP A 225 -20.30 17.11 -9.86
CA ASP A 225 -21.23 16.03 -10.25
C ASP A 225 -22.32 16.55 -11.19
N GLU A 226 -22.88 17.73 -10.90
CA GLU A 226 -23.86 18.42 -11.76
C GLU A 226 -23.22 18.80 -13.11
N GLN A 227 -22.01 19.37 -13.11
CA GLN A 227 -21.29 19.73 -14.33
C GLN A 227 -20.97 18.49 -15.19
N ARG A 228 -20.48 17.41 -14.57
CA ARG A 228 -20.18 16.13 -15.24
C ARG A 228 -21.43 15.54 -15.86
N SER A 229 -22.52 15.49 -15.10
CA SER A 229 -23.82 15.01 -15.58
C SER A 229 -24.32 15.84 -16.78
N ALA A 230 -24.20 17.17 -16.72
CA ALA A 230 -24.58 18.06 -17.82
C ALA A 230 -23.73 17.85 -19.09
N SER A 231 -22.45 17.46 -18.94
CA SER A 231 -21.59 17.08 -20.06
C SER A 231 -21.80 15.66 -20.59
N GLY A 232 -22.69 14.87 -19.97
CA GLY A 232 -22.97 13.48 -20.34
C GLY A 232 -22.00 12.44 -19.75
N PHE A 233 -21.24 12.79 -18.71
CA PHE A 233 -20.37 11.85 -18.01
C PHE A 233 -21.21 10.89 -17.14
N ASP A 234 -21.20 9.60 -17.47
CA ASP A 234 -21.96 8.57 -16.75
C ASP A 234 -21.09 7.83 -15.74
N GLN A 235 -21.07 8.34 -14.51
CA GLN A 235 -20.31 7.74 -13.41
C GLN A 235 -20.87 6.36 -13.00
N ALA A 236 -22.18 6.15 -13.08
CA ALA A 236 -22.78 4.87 -12.71
C ALA A 236 -22.42 3.76 -13.70
N ALA A 237 -22.43 4.08 -15.00
CA ALA A 237 -21.95 3.16 -16.04
C ALA A 237 -20.46 2.85 -15.91
N LEU A 238 -19.64 3.85 -15.53
CA LEU A 238 -18.21 3.65 -15.27
C LEU A 238 -17.99 2.67 -14.10
N ASP A 239 -18.68 2.86 -12.98
CA ASP A 239 -18.62 1.97 -11.81
C ASP A 239 -19.06 0.55 -12.17
N GLU A 240 -20.13 0.39 -12.95
CA GLU A 240 -20.60 -0.93 -13.40
C GLU A 240 -19.63 -1.61 -14.37
N ALA A 241 -19.02 -0.84 -15.29
CA ALA A 241 -17.99 -1.36 -16.19
C ALA A 241 -16.78 -1.87 -15.41
N ALA A 242 -16.34 -1.14 -14.38
CA ALA A 242 -15.25 -1.57 -13.51
C ALA A 242 -15.63 -2.81 -12.69
N ARG A 243 -16.85 -2.88 -12.13
CA ARG A 243 -17.34 -4.06 -11.40
C ARG A 243 -17.30 -5.33 -12.26
N LYS A 244 -17.80 -5.26 -13.50
CA LYS A 244 -17.71 -6.36 -14.48
C LYS A 244 -16.26 -6.68 -14.84
N GLY A 245 -15.44 -5.64 -14.99
CA GLY A 245 -14.02 -5.76 -15.30
C GLY A 245 -13.25 -6.55 -14.25
N PHE A 246 -13.38 -6.19 -12.97
CA PHE A 246 -12.76 -6.91 -11.87
C PHE A 246 -13.28 -8.34 -11.74
N ALA A 247 -14.59 -8.56 -11.93
CA ALA A 247 -15.20 -9.89 -11.86
C ALA A 247 -14.76 -10.85 -12.98
N ASN A 248 -14.21 -10.34 -14.08
CA ASN A 248 -13.83 -11.16 -15.24
C ASN A 248 -12.54 -11.97 -15.02
N GLY A 249 -11.69 -11.59 -14.06
CA GLY A 249 -10.44 -12.29 -13.74
C GLY A 249 -10.48 -13.04 -12.40
N ALA A 250 -9.72 -14.14 -12.32
CA ALA A 250 -9.53 -14.85 -11.05
C ALA A 250 -8.57 -14.11 -10.10
N PHE A 251 -7.60 -13.42 -10.69
CA PHE A 251 -6.61 -12.58 -10.03
C PHE A 251 -6.44 -11.28 -10.81
N GLU A 252 -6.07 -10.21 -10.12
CA GLU A 252 -5.87 -8.88 -10.71
C GLU A 252 -4.42 -8.64 -11.18
N ASP A 253 -3.48 -9.52 -10.81
CA ASP A 253 -2.06 -9.16 -10.90
C ASP A 253 -1.52 -9.22 -12.33
N LEU A 254 -1.00 -8.07 -12.75
CA LEU A 254 -0.15 -7.88 -13.92
C LEU A 254 1.24 -8.46 -13.60
N VAL A 255 1.81 -9.19 -14.55
CA VAL A 255 3.09 -9.93 -14.42
C VAL A 255 4.29 -8.98 -14.13
N GLU A 256 4.10 -7.68 -14.30
CA GLU A 256 5.13 -6.64 -14.25
C GLU A 256 5.56 -6.23 -12.82
N ASP A 257 4.87 -6.72 -11.78
CA ASP A 257 5.08 -6.30 -10.37
C ASP A 257 5.67 -7.36 -9.44
N VAL A 258 6.06 -8.50 -10.01
CA VAL A 258 6.55 -9.69 -9.29
C VAL A 258 7.64 -9.38 -8.27
N SER A 259 8.64 -8.57 -8.63
CA SER A 259 9.80 -8.30 -7.76
C SER A 259 9.41 -7.44 -6.54
N ALA A 260 8.67 -6.35 -6.75
CA ALA A 260 8.27 -5.45 -5.67
C ALA A 260 7.29 -6.12 -4.68
N VAL A 261 6.39 -6.97 -5.19
CA VAL A 261 5.46 -7.74 -4.34
C VAL A 261 6.21 -8.79 -3.53
N VAL A 262 7.16 -9.52 -4.12
CA VAL A 262 7.97 -10.50 -3.37
C VAL A 262 8.78 -9.81 -2.28
N GLU A 263 9.39 -8.65 -2.57
CA GLU A 263 10.17 -7.88 -1.58
C GLU A 263 9.31 -7.39 -0.41
N GLU A 264 8.07 -6.94 -0.63
CA GLU A 264 7.15 -6.49 0.43
C GLU A 264 6.58 -7.65 1.26
N PHE A 265 6.27 -8.78 0.62
CA PHE A 265 5.68 -9.94 1.28
C PHE A 265 6.69 -10.80 2.02
N TYR A 266 7.91 -10.86 1.52
CA TYR A 266 8.98 -11.69 2.07
C TYR A 266 10.24 -10.86 2.28
N PRO A 267 10.21 -9.84 3.15
CA PRO A 267 11.45 -9.30 3.67
C PRO A 267 12.17 -10.48 4.31
N GLU A 268 13.34 -10.87 3.80
CA GLU A 268 14.02 -12.08 4.29
C GLU A 268 14.07 -12.02 5.82
N ALA A 269 13.39 -12.97 6.46
CA ALA A 269 13.37 -13.10 7.90
C ALA A 269 14.82 -13.12 8.37
N GLU A 270 15.09 -12.35 9.44
CA GLU A 270 16.33 -12.42 10.18
C GLU A 270 16.82 -13.86 10.19
N ALA A 271 17.97 -14.11 9.55
CA ALA A 271 18.77 -15.23 9.99
C ALA A 271 19.01 -14.94 11.47
N ALA A 272 18.28 -15.66 12.34
CA ALA A 272 18.57 -15.73 13.75
C ALA A 272 20.10 -15.76 13.89
N PRO A 273 20.69 -14.98 14.81
CA PRO A 273 22.13 -14.99 14.96
C PRO A 273 22.55 -16.45 15.11
N ARG A 274 23.29 -16.95 14.12
CA ARG A 274 23.94 -18.26 14.23
C ARG A 274 24.63 -18.24 15.59
N PRO A 275 24.51 -19.28 16.44
CA PRO A 275 25.35 -19.33 17.62
C PRO A 275 26.77 -19.40 17.08
N SER A 276 27.46 -18.26 17.05
CA SER A 276 28.86 -18.21 16.73
C SER A 276 29.52 -19.01 17.83
N GLY A 277 30.07 -20.16 17.43
CA GLY A 277 30.88 -20.98 18.30
C GLY A 277 31.85 -20.13 19.11
N ALA A 278 32.02 -20.56 20.35
CA ALA A 278 33.00 -20.09 21.32
C ALA A 278 34.17 -19.30 20.71
N ARG A 279 34.21 -18.01 21.03
CA ARG A 279 35.47 -17.31 21.24
C ARG A 279 35.42 -16.66 22.61
N GLU A 280 36.32 -17.14 23.45
CA GLU A 280 36.64 -16.65 24.78
C GLU A 280 36.97 -15.16 24.76
N GLY A 281 36.68 -14.50 25.88
CA GLY A 281 37.35 -13.24 26.24
C GLY A 281 36.59 -11.95 25.91
N ALA A 282 35.45 -11.72 26.55
CA ALA A 282 34.96 -10.36 26.78
C ALA A 282 34.47 -10.25 28.24
N SER A 283 35.28 -9.60 29.06
CA SER A 283 35.01 -9.32 30.48
C SER A 283 33.61 -8.73 30.67
N SER A 284 32.72 -9.48 31.30
CA SER A 284 31.38 -8.98 31.64
C SER A 284 31.49 -7.81 32.63
N LEU A 285 30.57 -6.84 32.50
CA LEU A 285 30.46 -5.68 33.40
C LEU A 285 30.33 -6.09 34.87
N ARG A 286 29.78 -7.28 35.13
CA ARG A 286 29.70 -7.89 36.48
C ARG A 286 31.09 -8.24 37.03
N GLY A 287 31.97 -8.82 36.22
CA GLY A 287 33.36 -9.11 36.61
C GLY A 287 34.21 -7.85 36.87
N ARG A 288 33.91 -6.74 36.17
CA ARG A 288 34.56 -5.45 36.44
C ARG A 288 34.07 -4.78 37.73
N LEU A 289 32.84 -5.06 38.16
CA LEU A 289 32.29 -4.53 39.41
C LEU A 289 32.85 -5.29 40.63
N GLU A 290 32.94 -6.62 40.55
CA GLU A 290 33.47 -7.45 41.64
C GLU A 290 34.97 -7.20 41.89
N ALA A 291 35.77 -6.96 40.84
CA ALA A 291 37.18 -6.60 40.97
C ALA A 291 37.40 -5.23 41.66
N ARG A 292 36.49 -4.26 41.45
CA ARG A 292 36.56 -2.93 42.11
C ARG A 292 36.18 -2.99 43.59
N VAL A 293 35.28 -3.89 43.97
CA VAL A 293 34.89 -4.10 45.38
C VAL A 293 36.01 -4.81 46.14
N ALA A 294 36.73 -5.75 45.51
CA ALA A 294 37.88 -6.43 46.13
C ALA A 294 39.09 -5.49 46.36
N SER A 295 39.33 -4.52 45.46
CA SER A 295 40.42 -3.55 45.62
C SER A 295 40.16 -2.44 46.66
N ALA A 296 38.92 -2.30 47.14
CA ALA A 296 38.54 -1.26 48.12
C ALA A 296 38.50 -1.77 49.57
N GLY A 297 38.77 -3.07 49.81
CA GLY A 297 38.73 -3.69 51.14
C GLY A 297 40.11 -4.05 51.72
N ALA A 298 41.20 -3.61 51.11
CA ALA A 298 42.57 -3.83 51.61
C ALA A 298 43.29 -2.48 51.80
N CYS A 299 42.86 -1.75 52.83
CA CYS A 299 43.68 -0.85 53.65
C CYS A 299 42.92 -0.55 54.94
#